data_AF-A0A7X6AQ35-F1
#
_entry.id   AF-A0A7X6AQ35-F1
#
_cell.length_a   1.000
_cell.length_b   1.000
_cell.length_c   1.000
_cell.angle_alpha   90.00
_cell.angle_beta   90.00
_cell.angle_gamma   90.00
#
_symmetry.space_group_name_H-M   'P 1'
#
loop_
_entity.id
_entity.type
_entity.pdbx_description
1 polymer ?
#
loop_
_entity_poly.entity_id
_entity_poly.type
_entity_poly.pdbx_seq_one_letter_code
_entity_poly.pdbx_strand_id
1 'polypeptide(L)' 'MNRLRTAHVLCLVSASLPGAAVVAQSPGASQALTSATIQDLNEAFDAGALTAEGLVGMYLARIEAYDRAGPVLNSLLWV' A
#
# COMPACT_ATOMS: atom_id res chain seq x y z
N MET A 1 24.62 25.36 -28.89
CA MET A 1 26.05 25.60 -28.62
C MET A 1 26.15 26.72 -27.59
N ASN A 2 26.44 26.37 -26.33
CA ASN A 2 27.70 26.67 -25.63
C ASN A 2 27.87 28.18 -25.28
N ARG A 3 28.12 28.67 -24.06
CA ARG A 3 28.28 28.16 -22.69
C ARG A 3 28.25 29.38 -21.74
N LEU A 4 27.98 29.10 -20.46
CA LEU A 4 28.66 29.68 -19.29
C LEU A 4 28.39 31.14 -18.85
N ARG A 5 28.24 31.26 -17.52
CA ARG A 5 28.57 32.41 -16.65
C ARG A 5 27.49 33.50 -16.64
N THR A 6 26.85 33.88 -15.53
CA THR A 6 27.34 34.13 -14.16
C THR A 6 26.07 34.46 -13.34
N ALA A 7 25.65 33.64 -12.38
CA ALA A 7 26.10 33.62 -10.97
C ALA A 7 25.76 34.92 -10.21
N HIS A 8 25.10 34.77 -9.06
CA HIS A 8 24.67 35.77 -8.06
C HIS A 8 23.22 36.29 -8.16
N VAL A 9 22.24 35.38 -8.09
CA VAL A 9 21.03 35.69 -7.31
C VAL A 9 20.94 34.65 -6.20
N LEU A 10 21.31 35.14 -5.02
CA LEU A 10 21.33 34.50 -3.72
C LEU A 10 19.93 33.96 -3.38
N CYS A 11 19.66 32.69 -3.67
CA CYS A 11 18.47 32.00 -3.20
C CYS A 11 18.84 31.16 -1.98
N LEU A 12 18.79 31.79 -0.81
CA LEU A 12 18.89 31.15 0.50
C LEU A 12 17.55 30.45 0.78
N VAL A 13 17.32 29.30 0.13
CA VAL A 13 16.22 28.40 0.52
C VAL A 13 16.73 27.52 1.64
N SER A 14 16.30 27.87 2.83
CA SER A 14 16.37 27.12 4.07
C SER A 14 15.99 25.66 3.90
N ALA A 15 16.85 24.78 4.42
CA ALA A 15 16.61 23.36 4.59
C ALA A 15 15.31 23.11 5.39
N SER A 16 14.42 22.29 4.84
CA SER A 16 13.37 21.58 5.56
C SER A 16 13.27 20.17 4.98
N LEU A 17 13.12 19.20 5.88
CA LEU A 17 13.43 17.78 5.74
C LEU A 17 12.79 17.09 4.53
N PRO A 18 13.50 16.18 3.83
CA PRO A 18 12.87 15.20 2.97
C PRO A 18 12.37 14.04 3.85
N GLY A 19 11.07 13.93 4.10
CA GLY A 19 10.61 12.82 4.93
C GLY A 19 9.09 12.66 4.99
N ALA A 20 8.63 11.54 4.46
CA ALA A 20 7.29 10.98 4.53
C ALA A 20 6.20 11.69 3.69
N ALA A 21 6.22 11.42 2.38
CA ALA A 21 4.94 11.25 1.69
C ALA A 21 4.22 10.07 2.37
N VAL A 22 3.25 10.36 3.24
CA VAL A 22 2.22 9.39 3.61
C VAL A 22 1.52 9.06 2.31
N VAL A 23 1.88 7.92 1.72
CA VAL A 23 1.02 7.26 0.74
C VAL A 23 -0.21 6.84 1.53
N ALA A 24 -1.25 7.68 1.50
CA ALA A 24 -2.56 7.31 1.95
C ALA A 24 -2.98 6.12 1.08
N GLN A 25 -2.80 4.91 1.62
CA GLN A 25 -3.23 3.68 1.01
C GLN A 25 -4.73 3.84 0.76
N SER A 26 -5.13 3.83 -0.51
CA SER A 26 -6.53 4.02 -0.88
C SER A 26 -7.34 2.93 -0.18
N PRO A 27 -8.25 3.27 0.76
CA PRO A 27 -8.85 2.28 1.65
C PRO A 27 -9.73 1.26 0.90
N GLY A 28 -10.09 1.54 -0.36
CA GLY A 28 -11.11 0.83 -1.11
C GLY A 28 -10.84 -0.67 -1.27
N ALA A 29 -9.62 -1.08 -1.61
CA ALA A 29 -9.34 -2.50 -1.87
C ALA A 29 -9.32 -3.34 -0.57
N SER A 30 -8.77 -2.80 0.52
CA SER A 30 -8.69 -3.48 1.82
C SER A 30 -10.04 -3.49 2.55
N GLN A 31 -10.81 -2.41 2.41
CA GLN A 31 -12.17 -2.34 2.93
C GLN A 31 -13.10 -3.29 2.20
N ALA A 32 -13.03 -3.33 0.85
CA ALA A 32 -13.80 -4.28 0.06
C ALA A 32 -13.55 -5.73 0.48
N LEU A 33 -12.30 -6.13 0.70
CA LEU A 33 -11.97 -7.48 1.18
C LEU A 33 -12.53 -7.77 2.57
N THR A 34 -12.62 -6.77 3.45
CA THR A 34 -13.09 -6.95 4.84
C THR A 34 -14.62 -7.01 4.92
N SER A 35 -15.33 -6.35 4.01
CA SER A 35 -16.79 -6.30 3.98
C SER A 35 -17.42 -7.27 2.97
N ALA A 36 -16.63 -7.90 2.10
CA ALA A 36 -17.13 -8.86 1.11
C ALA A 36 -17.75 -10.08 1.79
N THR A 37 -18.93 -10.46 1.35
CA THR A 37 -19.58 -11.71 1.74
C THR A 37 -19.03 -12.88 0.92
N ILE A 38 -19.29 -14.12 1.36
CA ILE A 38 -18.94 -15.31 0.58
C ILE A 38 -19.65 -15.31 -0.79
N GLN A 39 -20.87 -14.76 -0.86
CA GLN A 39 -21.57 -14.62 -2.13
C GLN A 39 -20.80 -13.67 -3.07
N ASP A 40 -20.39 -12.50 -2.60
CA ASP A 40 -19.63 -11.54 -3.42
C ASP A 40 -18.30 -12.14 -3.94
N LEU A 41 -17.61 -12.92 -3.10
CA LEU A 41 -16.37 -13.60 -3.48
C LEU A 41 -16.62 -14.67 -4.55
N ASN A 42 -17.69 -15.46 -4.43
CA ASN A 42 -18.07 -16.45 -5.43
C ASN A 42 -18.46 -15.81 -6.75
N GLU A 43 -19.25 -14.73 -6.73
CA GLU A 43 -19.58 -13.97 -7.93
C GLU A 43 -18.33 -13.40 -8.61
N ALA A 44 -17.34 -12.94 -7.84
CA ALA A 44 -16.06 -12.47 -8.37
C ALA A 44 -15.20 -13.60 -8.97
N PHE A 45 -15.23 -14.80 -8.37
CA PHE A 45 -14.59 -15.99 -8.95
C PHE A 45 -15.25 -16.40 -10.27
N ASP A 46 -16.58 -16.47 -10.31
CA ASP A 46 -17.35 -16.84 -11.50
C ASP A 46 -17.16 -15.82 -12.64
N ALA A 47 -17.05 -14.54 -12.29
CA ALA A 47 -16.74 -13.46 -13.24
C ALA A 47 -15.26 -13.45 -13.70
N GLY A 48 -14.39 -14.28 -13.12
CA GLY A 48 -12.94 -14.30 -13.40
C GLY A 48 -12.19 -13.05 -12.90
N ALA A 49 -12.84 -12.20 -12.10
CA ALA A 49 -12.26 -10.99 -11.53
C ALA A 49 -11.37 -11.29 -10.31
N LEU A 50 -11.50 -12.48 -9.73
CA LEU A 50 -10.73 -12.94 -8.59
C LEU A 50 -10.25 -14.38 -8.83
N THR A 51 -9.07 -14.72 -8.32
CA THR A 51 -8.55 -16.11 -8.27
C THR A 51 -8.27 -16.50 -6.83
N ALA A 52 -8.27 -17.81 -6.55
CA ALA A 52 -8.01 -18.31 -5.20
C ALA A 52 -6.62 -17.89 -4.72
N GLU A 53 -5.61 -17.97 -5.59
CA GLU A 53 -4.25 -17.52 -5.29
C GLU A 53 -4.20 -16.01 -5.02
N GLY A 54 -4.95 -15.22 -5.79
CA GLY A 54 -5.05 -13.77 -5.57
C GLY A 54 -5.66 -13.44 -4.21
N LEU A 55 -6.77 -14.11 -3.86
CA LEU A 55 -7.43 -13.92 -2.57
C LEU A 55 -6.51 -14.29 -1.40
N VAL A 56 -5.82 -15.43 -1.49
CA VAL A 56 -4.85 -15.85 -0.47
C VAL A 56 -3.69 -14.84 -0.37
N GLY A 57 -3.15 -14.38 -1.49
CA GLY A 57 -2.10 -13.36 -1.52
C GLY A 57 -2.52 -12.06 -0.82
N MET A 58 -3.77 -11.61 -1.02
CA MET A 58 -4.31 -10.44 -0.33
C MET A 58 -4.38 -10.64 1.19
N TYR A 59 -4.79 -11.82 1.67
CA TYR A 59 -4.81 -12.10 3.11
C TYR A 59 -3.41 -12.28 3.70
N LEU A 60 -2.48 -12.91 2.99
CA LEU A 60 -1.07 -13.01 3.44
C LEU A 60 -0.44 -11.62 3.60
N ALA A 61 -0.69 -10.71 2.66
CA ALA A 61 -0.23 -9.32 2.78
C ALA A 61 -0.84 -8.62 4.01
N ARG A 62 -2.12 -8.86 4.32
CA ARG A 62 -2.75 -8.32 5.53
C ARG A 62 -2.21 -8.94 6.81
N ILE A 63 -1.93 -10.24 6.80
CA ILE A 63 -1.30 -10.94 7.93
C ILE A 63 0.07 -10.31 8.18
N GLU A 64 0.89 -10.14 7.15
CA GLU A 64 2.19 -9.48 7.29
C GLU A 64 2.06 -8.07 7.87
N ALA A 65 1.16 -7.26 7.29
CA ALA A 65 0.94 -5.88 7.72
C ALA A 65 0.40 -5.74 9.16
N TYR A 66 -0.46 -6.64 9.62
CA TYR A 66 -1.15 -6.48 10.91
C TYR A 66 -0.68 -7.44 12.01
N ASP A 67 -0.44 -8.70 11.67
CA ASP A 67 -0.08 -9.73 12.64
C ASP A 67 1.38 -9.67 13.05
N ARG A 68 2.28 -9.29 12.12
CA ARG A 68 3.74 -9.29 12.34
C ARG A 68 4.39 -7.91 12.31
N ALA A 69 4.12 -7.10 11.28
CA ALA A 69 4.82 -5.83 11.07
C ALA A 69 4.15 -4.63 11.77
N GLY A 70 2.83 -4.67 11.94
CA GLY A 70 2.02 -3.56 12.47
C GLY A 70 1.74 -3.67 13.97
N PRO A 71 0.46 -3.66 14.42
CA PRO A 71 0.09 -3.74 15.83
C PRO A 71 0.44 -5.07 16.52
N VAL A 72 1.04 -6.01 15.79
CA VAL A 72 1.52 -7.31 16.28
C VAL A 72 0.41 -8.07 17.01
N LEU A 73 -0.66 -8.38 16.27
CA LEU A 73 -1.84 -9.04 16.85
C LEU A 73 -1.56 -10.44 17.39
N ASN A 74 -0.49 -11.11 16.93
CA ASN A 74 -0.10 -12.47 17.32
C ASN A 74 -1.27 -13.47 17.24
N SER A 75 -2.15 -13.28 16.25
CA SER A 75 -3.33 -14.11 16.01
C SER A 75 -2.98 -15.40 15.27
N LEU A 76 -1.84 -15.45 14.55
CA LEU A 76 -1.39 -16.64 13.83
C LEU A 76 -0.06 -17.17 14.39
N LEU A 77 -0.07 -18.43 14.82
CA LEU A 77 1.12 -19.10 15.36
C LEU A 77 2.02 -19.66 14.26
N TRP A 78 1.42 -20.19 13.19
CA TRP A 78 2.12 -20.76 12.04
C TRP A 78 1.37 -20.41 10.75
N VAL A 79 2.13 -20.17 9.68
CA VAL A 79 1.68 -19.86 8.31
C VAL A 79 2.60 -20.60 7.35
#